data_AF-A0A1I5D083-F1
#
_entry.id   AF-A0A1I5D083-F1
#
_cell.length_a   1.000
_cell.length_b   1.000
_cell.length_c   1.000
_cell.angle_alpha   90.00
_cell.angle_beta   90.00
_cell.angle_gamma   90.00
#
_symmetry.space_group_name_H-M   'P 1'
#
loop_
_entity.id
_entity.type
_entity.pdbx_description
1 polymer ?
#
loop_
_entity_poly.entity_id
_entity_poly.type
_entity_poly.pdbx_seq_one_letter_code
_entity_poly.pdbx_strand_id
1 'polypeptide(L)'
;MNLFSTFLKSAMIAVLMIFFTGCEKEELNEQLFEAEASVNSKAPNAKAEAEEEAAGNNLSFPVIWAEGIDKDLRERPADWVEGYYLLTGEWWFVWGPEPVDPDSPIYSCAPSPSDELLCLDQTEPGTEEGLYKGWVQKDAGNFWEAYNDFATLPVNVDFIDWGDNLESIDWNIKSRVRTELVLYENVVDQGETVPVLQYPMRHVDGWGITEVHGLQTDLEDNIQFDNVTGDQATVYSERTRMTIQKLNVDPENLSEGDLTWDAGTSEWVDHGSGESLINPSILNQSLAEAEDGPGYFNAEVNVKGKIIYGYTWDMKKMNEGTGFYRITYSFDADDGLNTFITNSTTIIVAEEEEDEGHEDEVNATEDAEAGRGGEGMVDFVNNLTYMDIEIVGKTTGGGGGNSGGGNGGGGNNGGGNSGGGHGSGH
;
A
#
# COMPACT_ATOMS: atom_id res chain seq x y z
N MET A 1 42.74 -26.18 38.58
CA MET A 1 41.89 -25.01 38.33
C MET A 1 41.73 -24.75 36.82
N ASN A 2 41.23 -25.73 36.05
CA ASN A 2 40.97 -25.56 34.60
C ASN A 2 39.82 -26.46 34.08
N LEU A 3 38.98 -27.01 34.97
CA LEU A 3 37.82 -27.83 34.57
C LEU A 3 36.47 -27.22 34.96
N PHE A 4 36.45 -26.07 35.64
CA PHE A 4 35.21 -25.41 36.06
C PHE A 4 34.80 -24.23 35.15
N SER A 5 35.66 -23.78 34.21
CA SER A 5 35.33 -22.68 33.29
C SER A 5 34.79 -23.14 31.94
N THR A 6 34.94 -24.42 31.58
CA THR A 6 34.41 -24.99 30.34
C THR A 6 32.97 -25.48 30.49
N PHE A 7 32.56 -25.97 31.65
CA PHE A 7 31.17 -26.38 31.90
C PHE A 7 30.19 -25.20 31.98
N LEU A 8 30.65 -24.03 32.44
CA LEU A 8 29.82 -22.82 32.50
C LEU A 8 29.63 -22.15 31.13
N LYS A 9 30.59 -22.31 30.21
CA LYS A 9 30.50 -21.77 28.84
C LYS A 9 29.63 -22.62 27.92
N SER A 10 29.60 -23.94 28.10
CA SER A 10 28.71 -24.82 27.32
C SER A 10 27.26 -24.80 27.79
N ALA A 11 26.99 -24.49 29.07
CA ALA A 11 25.63 -24.32 29.58
C ALA A 11 25.00 -22.97 29.15
N MET A 12 25.80 -21.91 28.96
CA MET A 12 25.30 -20.61 28.49
C MET A 12 24.99 -20.61 26.98
N ILE A 13 25.71 -21.42 26.18
CA ILE A 13 25.46 -21.54 24.74
C ILE A 13 24.22 -22.40 24.45
N ALA A 14 23.91 -23.40 25.30
CA ALA A 14 22.69 -24.19 25.17
C ALA A 14 21.43 -23.46 25.64
N VAL A 15 21.55 -22.46 26.52
CA VAL A 15 20.43 -21.58 26.92
C VAL A 15 20.25 -20.44 25.89
N LEU A 16 21.31 -19.98 25.23
CA LEU A 16 21.21 -19.00 24.13
C LEU A 16 20.70 -19.58 22.80
N MET A 17 20.79 -20.91 22.58
CA MET A 17 20.21 -21.56 21.40
C MET A 17 18.74 -22.02 21.56
N ILE A 18 18.14 -21.86 22.74
CA ILE A 18 16.70 -22.14 22.96
C ILE A 18 15.86 -20.86 22.89
N PHE A 19 16.49 -19.68 22.75
CA PHE A 19 15.80 -18.38 22.57
C PHE A 19 15.78 -17.87 21.12
N PHE A 20 16.32 -18.62 20.15
CA PHE A 20 16.34 -18.24 18.72
C PHE A 20 15.69 -19.26 17.80
N THR A 21 14.65 -19.96 18.27
CA THR A 21 13.74 -20.72 17.41
C THR A 21 12.32 -20.49 17.89
N GLY A 22 11.61 -19.57 17.24
CA GLY A 22 10.21 -19.25 17.52
C GLY A 22 9.96 -17.80 17.93
N CYS A 23 10.32 -16.84 17.07
CA CYS A 23 9.49 -15.65 16.89
C CYS A 23 9.15 -15.61 15.41
N GLU A 24 7.89 -15.90 15.13
CA GLU A 24 7.34 -15.97 13.79
C GLU A 24 7.35 -14.56 13.16
N LYS A 25 7.60 -14.48 11.86
CA LYS A 25 7.26 -13.29 11.04
C LYS A 25 5.78 -12.86 11.22
N GLU A 26 4.92 -13.73 11.79
CA GLU A 26 3.53 -13.44 12.16
C GLU A 26 3.40 -12.54 13.41
N GLU A 27 4.31 -12.61 14.38
CA GLU A 27 4.27 -11.76 15.60
C GLU A 27 4.69 -10.31 15.32
N LEU A 28 5.58 -10.11 14.34
CA LEU A 28 5.99 -8.77 13.92
C LEU A 28 4.83 -8.01 13.28
N ASN A 29 3.97 -8.72 12.54
CA ASN A 29 2.78 -8.15 11.91
C ASN A 29 1.66 -7.92 12.95
N GLU A 30 1.52 -8.81 13.94
CA GLU A 30 0.52 -8.65 15.02
C GLU A 30 0.89 -7.51 15.99
N GLN A 31 2.18 -7.32 16.31
CA GLN A 31 2.68 -6.17 17.07
C GLN A 31 2.68 -4.85 16.26
N LEU A 32 2.86 -4.91 14.94
CA LEU A 32 2.67 -3.76 14.03
C LEU A 32 1.24 -3.22 14.08
N PHE A 33 0.25 -4.12 14.09
CA PHE A 33 -1.16 -3.74 14.10
C PHE A 33 -1.71 -3.43 15.50
N GLU A 34 -1.16 -4.03 16.56
CA GLU A 34 -1.43 -3.52 17.92
C GLU A 34 -0.85 -2.12 18.11
N ALA A 35 0.22 -1.72 17.41
CA ALA A 35 0.67 -0.32 17.41
C ALA A 35 -0.36 0.61 16.73
N GLU A 36 -0.94 0.24 15.58
CA GLU A 36 -1.98 1.06 14.94
C GLU A 36 -3.28 1.14 15.76
N ALA A 37 -3.65 0.09 16.50
CA ALA A 37 -4.82 0.10 17.39
C ALA A 37 -4.54 0.69 18.79
N SER A 38 -3.30 0.62 19.28
CA SER A 38 -2.88 1.09 20.62
C SER A 38 -2.17 2.44 20.64
N VAL A 39 -1.85 3.04 19.49
CA VAL A 39 -1.62 4.48 19.40
C VAL A 39 -2.89 5.25 19.83
N ASN A 40 -4.06 4.60 19.83
CA ASN A 40 -5.28 5.10 20.49
C ASN A 40 -5.49 4.58 21.94
N SER A 41 -4.58 3.79 22.50
CA SER A 41 -4.61 3.39 23.92
C SER A 41 -3.24 2.97 24.48
N LYS A 42 -2.49 3.96 24.99
CA LYS A 42 -1.45 3.88 26.04
C LYS A 42 -0.40 2.75 25.96
N ALA A 43 0.83 3.12 25.60
CA ALA A 43 2.04 2.40 26.02
C ALA A 43 2.65 3.00 27.31
N PRO A 44 3.39 2.21 28.13
CA PRO A 44 3.84 2.63 29.45
C PRO A 44 5.29 3.16 29.49
N ASN A 45 5.40 4.42 29.89
CA ASN A 45 6.35 4.98 30.85
C ASN A 45 7.87 4.69 30.70
N ALA A 46 8.57 5.62 30.04
CA ALA A 46 9.89 6.09 30.50
C ALA A 46 10.12 7.58 30.14
N LYS A 47 9.71 8.47 31.05
CA LYS A 47 10.23 9.84 31.27
C LYS A 47 9.87 10.96 30.26
N ALA A 48 8.56 11.23 30.18
CA ALA A 48 7.89 12.54 30.07
C ALA A 48 8.71 13.77 29.60
N GLU A 49 8.78 13.95 28.28
CA GLU A 49 8.30 15.18 27.64
C GLU A 49 6.90 14.88 27.09
N ALA A 50 6.00 15.85 27.05
CA ALA A 50 4.61 15.59 26.65
C ALA A 50 4.59 15.08 25.21
N GLU A 51 4.12 13.85 24.99
CA GLU A 51 3.74 13.37 23.64
C GLU A 51 2.63 14.30 23.14
N GLU A 52 2.98 15.23 22.26
CA GLU A 52 2.00 15.87 21.39
C GLU A 52 1.28 14.77 20.61
N GLU A 53 -0.05 14.82 20.53
CA GLU A 53 -0.78 13.97 19.59
C GLU A 53 -0.19 14.21 18.19
N ALA A 54 0.34 13.17 17.56
CA ALA A 54 0.93 13.27 16.24
C ALA A 54 -0.10 13.90 15.29
N ALA A 55 0.28 15.00 14.65
CA ALA A 55 -0.65 15.73 13.82
C ALA A 55 -1.00 14.93 12.56
N GLY A 56 -2.19 15.19 12.00
CA GLY A 56 -2.61 14.58 10.74
C GLY A 56 -1.73 14.95 9.55
N ASN A 57 -1.90 14.23 8.45
CA ASN A 57 -1.28 14.54 7.17
C ASN A 57 -1.71 15.93 6.66
N ASN A 58 -0.79 16.65 6.01
CA ASN A 58 -1.07 17.90 5.32
C ASN A 58 -1.47 17.61 3.88
N LEU A 59 -2.33 18.45 3.31
CA LEU A 59 -2.68 18.32 1.89
C LEU A 59 -1.56 18.95 1.04
N SER A 60 -0.89 18.13 0.23
CA SER A 60 0.21 18.57 -0.63
C SER A 60 -0.12 18.46 -2.12
N PHE A 61 -1.01 17.55 -2.49
CA PHE A 61 -1.50 17.39 -3.84
C PHE A 61 -2.88 18.05 -3.98
N PRO A 62 -3.17 18.75 -5.08
CA PRO A 62 -4.47 19.41 -5.26
C PRO A 62 -5.66 18.43 -5.16
N VAL A 63 -6.83 18.92 -4.74
CA VAL A 63 -8.06 18.14 -4.68
C VAL A 63 -9.26 18.90 -5.24
N ILE A 64 -10.15 18.18 -5.92
CA ILE A 64 -11.46 18.65 -6.34
C ILE A 64 -12.53 17.93 -5.49
N TRP A 65 -13.40 18.70 -4.84
CA TRP A 65 -14.56 18.20 -4.10
C TRP A 65 -15.77 18.08 -5.04
N ALA A 66 -16.05 16.89 -5.53
CA ALA A 66 -16.91 16.72 -6.70
C ALA A 66 -18.40 17.01 -6.44
N GLU A 67 -18.96 16.57 -5.32
CA GLU A 67 -20.40 16.74 -5.01
C GLU A 67 -20.71 17.93 -4.09
N GLY A 68 -19.79 18.91 -3.96
CA GLY A 68 -20.03 20.07 -3.10
C GLY A 68 -19.91 19.77 -1.60
N ILE A 69 -19.27 18.65 -1.26
CA ILE A 69 -19.02 18.18 0.11
C ILE A 69 -17.51 17.95 0.23
N ASP A 70 -16.91 18.60 1.21
CA ASP A 70 -15.50 18.46 1.55
C ASP A 70 -15.32 17.48 2.72
N LYS A 71 -14.12 16.90 2.78
CA LYS A 71 -13.68 16.15 3.95
C LYS A 71 -12.96 17.12 4.89
N ASP A 72 -13.18 16.97 6.20
CA ASP A 72 -12.35 17.63 7.19
C ASP A 72 -10.88 17.25 6.95
N LEU A 73 -10.09 18.24 6.57
CA LEU A 73 -8.64 18.14 6.51
C LEU A 73 -8.06 18.28 7.92
N ARG A 74 -6.77 18.53 7.99
CA ARG A 74 -6.10 18.89 9.24
C ARG A 74 -6.62 20.23 9.79
N GLU A 75 -6.66 20.35 11.12
CA GLU A 75 -7.07 21.58 11.79
C GLU A 75 -6.24 22.78 11.31
N ARG A 76 -6.91 23.74 10.66
CA ARG A 76 -6.29 24.96 10.14
C ARG A 76 -5.84 25.88 11.28
N PRO A 77 -4.64 26.48 11.21
CA PRO A 77 -4.21 27.53 12.14
C PRO A 77 -5.18 28.73 12.15
N ALA A 78 -5.24 29.45 13.27
CA ALA A 78 -6.21 30.53 13.46
C ALA A 78 -6.03 31.72 12.48
N ASP A 79 -4.84 31.90 11.94
CA ASP A 79 -4.43 32.93 10.98
C ASP A 79 -4.38 32.41 9.54
N TRP A 80 -4.94 31.23 9.28
CA TRP A 80 -4.96 30.61 7.96
C TRP A 80 -5.62 31.51 6.90
N VAL A 81 -4.97 31.54 5.75
CA VAL A 81 -5.45 32.08 4.48
C VAL A 81 -4.95 31.17 3.36
N GLU A 82 -5.53 31.27 2.18
CA GLU A 82 -5.04 30.53 1.02
C GLU A 82 -3.54 30.78 0.78
N GLY A 83 -2.78 29.70 0.55
CA GLY A 83 -1.31 29.73 0.41
C GLY A 83 -0.53 29.88 1.73
N TYR A 84 -1.21 29.89 2.88
CA TYR A 84 -0.55 29.89 4.19
C TYR A 84 0.20 28.57 4.42
N TYR A 85 1.39 28.68 5.01
CA TYR A 85 2.16 27.55 5.52
C TYR A 85 2.86 27.92 6.83
N LEU A 86 3.08 26.93 7.68
CA LEU A 86 3.80 27.01 8.95
C LEU A 86 4.92 25.97 8.93
N LEU A 87 6.16 26.40 9.16
CA LEU A 87 7.35 25.54 9.19
C LEU A 87 8.16 25.86 10.44
N THR A 88 7.70 25.29 11.56
CA THR A 88 8.31 25.50 12.88
C THR A 88 8.57 24.20 13.63
N GLY A 89 8.15 23.08 13.05
CA GLY A 89 8.27 21.74 13.60
C GLY A 89 9.54 21.02 13.16
N GLU A 90 9.49 19.69 13.19
CA GLU A 90 10.57 18.82 12.78
C GLU A 90 10.87 18.93 11.28
N TRP A 91 12.16 18.90 10.93
CA TRP A 91 12.66 18.84 9.56
C TRP A 91 13.93 18.01 9.50
N TRP A 92 14.20 17.43 8.33
CA TRP A 92 15.37 16.60 8.06
C TRP A 92 16.14 17.13 6.85
N PHE A 93 17.46 16.90 6.83
CA PHE A 93 18.23 17.06 5.60
C PHE A 93 17.87 15.96 4.62
N VAL A 94 17.83 16.33 3.35
CA VAL A 94 17.16 15.59 2.29
C VAL A 94 17.93 15.90 0.99
N TRP A 95 18.49 14.89 0.30
CA TRP A 95 19.31 15.10 -0.91
C TRP A 95 19.29 13.94 -1.92
N GLY A 96 19.75 14.14 -3.16
CA GLY A 96 19.80 13.04 -4.14
C GLY A 96 18.41 12.57 -4.61
N PRO A 97 18.33 11.44 -5.33
CA PRO A 97 17.08 10.96 -5.93
C PRO A 97 16.08 10.50 -4.86
N GLU A 98 14.79 10.52 -5.22
CA GLU A 98 13.76 9.88 -4.40
C GLU A 98 13.96 8.36 -4.41
N PRO A 99 13.87 7.69 -3.25
CA PRO A 99 13.95 6.25 -3.22
C PRO A 99 12.66 5.65 -3.78
N VAL A 100 12.81 4.67 -4.68
CA VAL A 100 11.69 4.09 -5.43
C VAL A 100 11.05 2.92 -4.66
N ASP A 101 11.86 2.18 -3.89
CA ASP A 101 11.47 0.97 -3.19
C ASP A 101 12.30 0.74 -1.89
N PRO A 102 11.90 -0.18 -0.99
CA PRO A 102 12.58 -0.42 0.28
C PRO A 102 14.06 -0.79 0.24
N ASP A 103 14.56 -1.32 -0.88
CA ASP A 103 15.97 -1.64 -1.10
C ASP A 103 16.76 -0.43 -1.64
N SER A 104 16.06 0.62 -2.09
CA SER A 104 16.67 1.90 -2.47
C SER A 104 17.26 2.65 -1.26
N PRO A 105 18.43 3.28 -1.42
CA PRO A 105 19.04 4.07 -0.35
C PRO A 105 18.18 5.29 -0.01
N ILE A 106 17.89 5.47 1.28
CA ILE A 106 17.29 6.72 1.79
C ILE A 106 18.40 7.75 1.95
N TYR A 107 18.27 8.86 1.23
CA TYR A 107 19.22 9.97 1.27
C TYR A 107 18.72 11.09 2.19
N SER A 108 18.78 10.87 3.50
CA SER A 108 18.35 11.85 4.48
C SER A 108 19.14 11.73 5.79
N CYS A 109 19.06 12.76 6.62
CA CYS A 109 19.49 12.66 8.02
C CYS A 109 18.78 13.73 8.88
N ALA A 110 18.47 13.39 10.13
CA ALA A 110 18.01 14.36 11.10
C ALA A 110 19.15 15.35 11.46
N PRO A 111 18.85 16.65 11.65
CA PRO A 111 19.85 17.63 12.07
C PRO A 111 20.35 17.37 13.49
N SER A 112 21.59 17.74 13.77
CA SER A 112 22.17 17.58 15.10
C SER A 112 21.70 18.66 16.08
N PRO A 113 21.30 18.30 17.30
CA PRO A 113 21.00 19.28 18.36
C PRO A 113 22.23 20.09 18.81
N SER A 114 23.45 19.63 18.52
CA SER A 114 24.68 20.35 18.88
C SER A 114 25.17 21.31 17.80
N ASP A 115 24.83 21.04 16.54
CA ASP A 115 25.15 21.86 15.38
C ASP A 115 24.14 21.55 14.26
N GLU A 116 23.18 22.44 14.05
CA GLU A 116 22.08 22.26 13.08
C GLU A 116 22.58 22.19 11.62
N LEU A 117 23.87 22.46 11.36
CA LEU A 117 24.49 22.30 10.04
C LEU A 117 24.98 20.87 9.78
N LEU A 118 24.95 19.99 10.79
CA LEU A 118 25.42 18.61 10.69
C LEU A 118 24.28 17.63 10.91
N CYS A 119 24.43 16.42 10.38
CA CYS A 119 23.61 15.28 10.72
C CYS A 119 23.78 14.90 12.20
N LEU A 120 22.81 14.16 12.76
CA LEU A 120 22.82 13.70 14.15
C LEU A 120 24.14 13.01 14.56
N ASP A 121 24.77 12.29 13.63
CA ASP A 121 26.05 11.60 13.81
C ASP A 121 27.31 12.50 13.66
N GLN A 122 27.12 13.81 13.55
CA GLN A 122 28.14 14.85 13.36
C GLN A 122 28.80 14.83 11.96
N THR A 123 28.18 14.20 10.97
CA THR A 123 28.65 14.26 9.57
C THR A 123 28.00 15.42 8.81
N GLU A 124 28.64 15.85 7.72
CA GLU A 124 28.06 16.86 6.81
C GLU A 124 26.93 16.21 5.98
N PRO A 125 25.76 16.88 5.87
CA PRO A 125 24.63 16.36 5.10
C PRO A 125 24.86 16.50 3.59
N GLY A 126 24.68 15.40 2.85
CA GLY A 126 24.76 15.38 1.39
C GLY A 126 26.09 15.86 0.79
N THR A 127 26.18 15.85 -0.54
CA THR A 127 27.19 16.62 -1.30
C THR A 127 26.48 17.85 -1.86
N GLU A 128 27.05 19.05 -1.72
CA GLU A 128 26.40 20.38 -1.86
C GLU A 128 25.35 20.60 -2.97
N GLU A 129 25.34 19.83 -4.06
CA GLU A 129 24.27 19.91 -5.08
C GLU A 129 23.03 19.12 -4.67
N GLY A 130 21.89 19.82 -4.59
CA GLY A 130 20.59 19.19 -4.32
C GLY A 130 20.36 18.83 -2.85
N LEU A 131 20.95 19.59 -1.92
CA LEU A 131 20.65 19.50 -0.49
C LEU A 131 19.48 20.43 -0.13
N TYR A 132 18.48 19.87 0.53
CA TYR A 132 17.21 20.51 0.89
C TYR A 132 16.83 20.16 2.33
N LYS A 133 15.78 20.82 2.82
CA LYS A 133 15.04 20.37 4.01
C LYS A 133 13.75 19.67 3.59
N GLY A 134 13.42 18.58 4.26
CA GLY A 134 12.09 17.97 4.26
C GLY A 134 11.41 18.25 5.60
N TRP A 135 10.46 19.18 5.62
CA TRP A 135 9.68 19.51 6.81
C TRP A 135 8.62 18.44 7.07
N VAL A 136 8.75 17.70 8.16
CA VAL A 136 7.97 16.48 8.44
C VAL A 136 6.48 16.79 8.47
N GLN A 137 5.70 16.01 7.74
CA GLN A 137 4.27 16.27 7.56
C GLN A 137 3.44 16.06 8.83
N LYS A 138 3.65 14.95 9.54
CA LYS A 138 2.90 14.57 10.75
C LYS A 138 3.39 15.26 12.03
N ASP A 139 3.88 16.49 11.90
CA ASP A 139 4.36 17.32 13.00
C ASP A 139 3.42 18.51 13.22
N ALA A 140 3.02 18.76 14.47
CA ALA A 140 2.07 19.82 14.84
C ALA A 140 2.54 21.24 14.48
N GLY A 141 3.85 21.47 14.51
CA GLY A 141 4.51 22.72 14.13
C GLY A 141 4.67 22.93 12.62
N ASN A 142 4.20 21.97 11.81
CA ASN A 142 4.26 22.01 10.35
C ASN A 142 2.86 21.93 9.72
N PHE A 143 2.46 22.95 8.96
CA PHE A 143 1.16 23.01 8.31
C PHE A 143 1.25 23.58 6.90
N TRP A 144 0.54 22.99 5.94
CA TRP A 144 0.29 23.56 4.61
C TRP A 144 -0.93 22.89 3.99
N GLU A 145 -1.50 23.53 2.97
CA GLU A 145 -2.69 23.01 2.30
C GLU A 145 -2.66 23.41 0.81
N ALA A 146 -2.55 22.42 -0.07
CA ALA A 146 -2.61 22.59 -1.52
C ALA A 146 -3.98 23.11 -1.97
N TYR A 147 -4.09 23.44 -3.26
CA TYR A 147 -5.37 23.81 -3.85
C TYR A 147 -6.46 22.77 -3.53
N ASN A 148 -7.58 23.26 -3.00
CA ASN A 148 -8.75 22.46 -2.72
C ASN A 148 -9.99 23.30 -2.94
N ASP A 149 -10.79 22.95 -3.93
CA ASP A 149 -12.02 23.69 -4.24
C ASP A 149 -13.13 22.75 -4.71
N PHE A 150 -14.35 23.24 -4.62
CA PHE A 150 -15.52 22.54 -5.13
C PHE A 150 -15.53 22.56 -6.65
N ALA A 151 -15.93 21.44 -7.23
CA ALA A 151 -16.11 21.35 -8.68
C ALA A 151 -17.13 22.41 -9.16
N THR A 152 -16.77 23.13 -10.21
CA THR A 152 -17.68 24.10 -10.85
C THR A 152 -18.39 23.51 -12.06
N LEU A 153 -17.88 22.38 -12.55
CA LEU A 153 -18.38 21.60 -13.68
C LEU A 153 -18.53 20.13 -13.27
N PRO A 154 -19.17 19.28 -14.10
CA PRO A 154 -19.07 17.84 -13.94
C PRO A 154 -17.60 17.40 -13.92
N VAL A 155 -17.27 16.53 -12.97
CA VAL A 155 -15.93 15.97 -12.77
C VAL A 155 -15.80 14.72 -13.62
N ASN A 156 -14.99 14.78 -14.67
CA ASN A 156 -14.69 13.60 -15.48
C ASN A 156 -13.32 13.08 -15.05
N VAL A 157 -13.29 11.87 -14.50
CA VAL A 157 -12.04 11.23 -14.09
C VAL A 157 -11.19 10.97 -15.33
N ASP A 158 -9.99 11.55 -15.39
CA ASP A 158 -9.03 11.33 -16.47
C ASP A 158 -8.18 10.10 -16.20
N PHE A 159 -7.78 9.92 -14.94
CA PHE A 159 -6.88 8.85 -14.54
C PHE A 159 -7.31 8.14 -13.26
N ILE A 160 -7.04 6.85 -13.21
CA ILE A 160 -7.26 5.99 -12.05
C ILE A 160 -5.94 5.29 -11.71
N ASP A 161 -5.56 5.29 -10.45
CA ASP A 161 -4.35 4.64 -9.92
C ASP A 161 -4.81 3.63 -8.87
N TRP A 162 -4.72 2.34 -9.23
CA TRP A 162 -4.97 1.21 -8.33
C TRP A 162 -3.65 0.88 -7.65
N GLY A 163 -3.47 1.27 -6.40
CA GLY A 163 -2.14 1.30 -5.80
C GLY A 163 -1.32 0.01 -5.97
N ASP A 164 -0.02 0.18 -6.18
CA ASP A 164 0.95 -0.81 -6.69
C ASP A 164 0.88 -2.20 -6.03
N ASN A 165 0.52 -2.28 -4.76
CA ASN A 165 0.44 -3.55 -4.02
C ASN A 165 -0.64 -4.51 -4.55
N LEU A 166 -1.72 -3.98 -5.13
CA LEU A 166 -2.75 -4.82 -5.77
C LEU A 166 -2.29 -5.33 -7.14
N GLU A 167 -1.43 -4.57 -7.82
CA GLU A 167 -0.93 -4.86 -9.16
C GLU A 167 0.28 -5.82 -9.14
N SER A 168 1.04 -5.89 -8.05
CA SER A 168 2.37 -6.55 -8.03
C SER A 168 2.48 -7.83 -7.19
N ILE A 169 1.51 -8.15 -6.32
CA ILE A 169 1.65 -9.23 -5.33
C ILE A 169 0.42 -10.16 -5.27
N ASP A 170 0.68 -11.46 -5.27
CA ASP A 170 -0.34 -12.46 -4.92
C ASP A 170 -0.58 -12.53 -3.41
N TRP A 171 -1.84 -12.41 -3.02
CA TRP A 171 -2.24 -12.44 -1.62
C TRP A 171 -2.68 -13.83 -1.21
N ASN A 172 -2.60 -14.15 0.08
CA ASN A 172 -3.04 -15.44 0.60
C ASN A 172 -4.14 -15.26 1.65
N ILE A 173 -4.79 -16.36 2.01
CA ILE A 173 -5.91 -16.37 2.98
C ILE A 173 -5.56 -15.86 4.40
N LYS A 174 -4.29 -15.59 4.71
CA LYS A 174 -3.84 -14.99 5.98
C LYS A 174 -3.44 -13.52 5.84
N SER A 175 -3.48 -12.97 4.63
CA SER A 175 -3.10 -11.60 4.37
C SER A 175 -4.07 -10.59 4.99
N ARG A 176 -3.58 -9.38 5.19
CA ARG A 176 -4.42 -8.19 5.23
C ARG A 176 -4.13 -7.45 3.94
N VAL A 177 -5.08 -7.44 3.03
CA VAL A 177 -4.94 -6.82 1.72
C VAL A 177 -5.33 -5.36 1.88
N ARG A 178 -4.40 -4.45 1.63
CA ARG A 178 -4.73 -3.02 1.56
C ARG A 178 -5.19 -2.73 0.15
N THR A 179 -6.41 -2.25 0.03
CA THR A 179 -6.95 -1.74 -1.23
C THR A 179 -6.81 -0.23 -1.19
N GLU A 180 -6.18 0.34 -2.21
CA GLU A 180 -5.99 1.78 -2.36
C GLU A 180 -6.33 2.18 -3.78
N LEU A 181 -7.00 3.32 -3.93
CA LEU A 181 -7.35 3.87 -5.23
C LEU A 181 -7.27 5.39 -5.19
N VAL A 182 -6.75 5.97 -6.27
CA VAL A 182 -6.74 7.42 -6.47
C VAL A 182 -7.39 7.75 -7.80
N LEU A 183 -8.26 8.76 -7.78
CA LEU A 183 -8.89 9.32 -8.96
C LEU A 183 -8.21 10.67 -9.26
N TYR A 184 -7.91 10.95 -10.52
CA TYR A 184 -7.36 12.23 -10.94
C TYR A 184 -8.19 12.86 -12.05
N GLU A 185 -8.22 14.20 -12.05
CA GLU A 185 -8.74 15.03 -13.13
C GLU A 185 -7.74 16.16 -13.41
N ASN A 186 -7.61 16.54 -14.67
CA ASN A 186 -6.82 17.69 -15.08
C ASN A 186 -7.55 18.98 -14.65
N VAL A 187 -6.87 19.86 -13.92
CA VAL A 187 -7.55 21.05 -13.33
C VAL A 187 -8.09 22.01 -14.38
N VAL A 188 -7.51 22.00 -15.59
CA VAL A 188 -7.98 22.82 -16.71
C VAL A 188 -9.41 22.48 -17.14
N ASP A 189 -9.84 21.24 -16.95
CA ASP A 189 -11.19 20.79 -17.28
C ASP A 189 -12.23 21.32 -16.28
N GLN A 190 -11.79 21.72 -15.08
CA GLN A 190 -12.60 22.44 -14.09
C GLN A 190 -12.60 23.97 -14.28
N GLY A 191 -12.05 24.46 -15.40
CA GLY A 191 -12.06 25.88 -15.77
C GLY A 191 -10.81 26.65 -15.32
N GLU A 192 -9.84 25.97 -14.71
CA GLU A 192 -8.56 26.58 -14.39
C GLU A 192 -7.76 26.88 -15.67
N THR A 193 -7.08 28.01 -15.68
CA THR A 193 -6.31 28.47 -16.87
C THR A 193 -4.81 28.47 -16.64
N VAL A 194 -4.40 28.18 -15.41
CA VAL A 194 -3.03 28.07 -14.95
C VAL A 194 -2.95 26.87 -13.99
N PRO A 195 -1.76 26.28 -13.81
CA PRO A 195 -1.59 25.25 -12.80
C PRO A 195 -1.93 25.79 -11.41
N VAL A 196 -2.49 24.93 -10.56
CA VAL A 196 -2.91 25.27 -9.20
C VAL A 196 -1.80 24.98 -8.19
N LEU A 197 -1.98 25.43 -6.94
CA LEU A 197 -0.98 25.23 -5.89
C LEU A 197 -0.84 23.74 -5.54
N GLN A 198 0.34 23.18 -5.81
CA GLN A 198 0.79 21.87 -5.36
C GLN A 198 2.10 22.04 -4.57
N TYR A 199 2.24 21.33 -3.45
CA TYR A 199 3.44 21.36 -2.63
C TYR A 199 4.38 20.20 -2.97
N PRO A 200 5.69 20.46 -3.12
CA PRO A 200 6.69 19.43 -3.40
C PRO A 200 6.93 18.59 -2.14
N MET A 201 6.57 17.31 -2.20
CA MET A 201 6.82 16.36 -1.12
C MET A 201 8.10 15.59 -1.38
N ARG A 202 8.80 15.22 -0.30
CA ARG A 202 10.02 14.44 -0.35
C ARG A 202 10.00 13.33 0.70
N HIS A 203 10.35 12.10 0.32
CA HIS A 203 10.59 11.00 1.25
C HIS A 203 11.70 11.35 2.26
N VAL A 204 11.38 11.27 3.56
CA VAL A 204 12.29 11.64 4.65
C VAL A 204 12.89 10.40 5.29
N ASP A 205 12.10 9.42 5.69
CA ASP A 205 12.58 8.22 6.38
C ASP A 205 11.56 7.08 6.32
N GLY A 206 12.01 5.87 6.63
CA GLY A 206 11.16 4.71 6.84
C GLY A 206 10.41 4.21 5.59
N TRP A 207 9.64 3.13 5.77
CA TRP A 207 8.90 2.47 4.70
C TRP A 207 7.57 1.93 5.21
N GLY A 208 6.59 1.80 4.32
CA GLY A 208 5.27 1.31 4.66
C GLY A 208 4.64 2.13 5.80
N ILE A 209 4.33 1.47 6.93
CA ILE A 209 3.65 2.15 8.05
C ILE A 209 4.52 3.18 8.78
N THR A 210 5.85 3.10 8.65
CA THR A 210 6.79 4.06 9.24
C THR A 210 7.29 5.06 8.23
N GLU A 211 6.70 5.10 7.02
CA GLU A 211 7.09 6.03 5.97
C GLU A 211 6.78 7.47 6.39
N VAL A 212 7.79 8.32 6.28
CA VAL A 212 7.75 9.74 6.61
C VAL A 212 8.08 10.52 5.35
N HIS A 213 7.25 11.51 5.07
CA HIS A 213 7.47 12.49 4.01
C HIS A 213 7.41 13.90 4.57
N GLY A 214 8.02 14.85 3.88
CA GLY A 214 8.00 16.25 4.25
C GLY A 214 7.96 17.21 3.08
N LEU A 215 7.57 18.46 3.36
CA LEU A 215 7.60 19.54 2.37
C LEU A 215 9.05 19.92 2.05
N GLN A 216 9.39 19.95 0.76
CA GLN A 216 10.73 20.31 0.30
C GLN A 216 10.95 21.83 0.27
N THR A 217 11.98 22.30 0.98
CA THR A 217 12.48 23.68 0.90
C THR A 217 13.99 23.70 0.65
N ASP A 218 14.52 24.84 0.19
CA ASP A 218 15.95 25.09 0.34
C ASP A 218 16.32 25.27 1.83
N LEU A 219 17.60 25.49 2.10
CA LEU A 219 18.11 25.65 3.47
C LEU A 219 17.63 26.95 4.14
N GLU A 220 17.17 27.92 3.34
CA GLU A 220 16.58 29.19 3.76
C GLU A 220 15.04 29.16 3.85
N ASP A 221 14.43 27.97 3.78
CA ASP A 221 12.99 27.72 3.91
C ASP A 221 12.13 28.28 2.77
N ASN A 222 12.71 28.51 1.59
CA ASN A 222 11.95 28.77 0.38
C ASN A 222 11.50 27.45 -0.24
N ILE A 223 10.21 27.34 -0.55
CA ILE A 223 9.60 26.14 -1.13
C ILE A 223 10.07 25.94 -2.58
N GLN A 224 10.43 24.70 -2.92
CA GLN A 224 11.03 24.33 -4.20
C GLN A 224 9.99 23.77 -5.18
N PHE A 225 9.21 24.66 -5.81
CA PHE A 225 8.12 24.27 -6.70
C PHE A 225 8.57 23.70 -8.06
N ASP A 226 9.86 23.73 -8.40
CA ASP A 226 10.36 23.34 -9.72
C ASP A 226 10.05 21.88 -10.11
N ASN A 227 9.80 21.00 -9.12
CA ASN A 227 9.51 19.58 -9.32
C ASN A 227 8.00 19.24 -9.28
N VAL A 228 7.12 20.23 -9.17
CA VAL A 228 5.67 20.02 -9.17
C VAL A 228 5.01 20.97 -10.16
N THR A 229 4.05 20.47 -10.94
CA THR A 229 3.38 21.31 -11.95
C THR A 229 2.07 21.87 -11.45
N GLY A 230 1.26 21.09 -10.70
CA GLY A 230 -0.08 21.50 -10.29
C GLY A 230 -1.12 21.44 -11.42
N ASP A 231 -0.87 20.63 -12.45
CA ASP A 231 -1.78 20.48 -13.60
C ASP A 231 -2.92 19.48 -13.34
N GLN A 232 -2.83 18.72 -12.25
CA GLN A 232 -3.78 17.66 -11.89
C GLN A 232 -4.21 17.80 -10.44
N ALA A 233 -5.43 17.36 -10.17
CA ALA A 233 -5.97 17.24 -8.82
C ALA A 233 -6.50 15.83 -8.59
N THR A 234 -6.39 15.37 -7.35
CA THR A 234 -7.15 14.19 -6.90
C THR A 234 -8.64 14.52 -6.83
N VAL A 235 -9.49 13.54 -7.09
CA VAL A 235 -10.94 13.70 -7.03
C VAL A 235 -11.49 13.04 -5.78
N TYR A 236 -12.14 13.84 -4.93
CA TYR A 236 -12.94 13.35 -3.83
C TYR A 236 -14.42 13.28 -4.22
N SER A 237 -15.02 12.12 -4.00
CA SER A 237 -16.44 11.88 -4.19
C SER A 237 -17.04 11.07 -3.03
N GLU A 238 -18.03 11.67 -2.36
CA GLU A 238 -18.77 11.02 -1.26
C GLU A 238 -19.66 9.86 -1.77
N ARG A 239 -19.90 9.80 -3.08
CA ARG A 239 -20.74 8.78 -3.73
C ARG A 239 -19.99 7.51 -4.07
N THR A 240 -18.73 7.39 -3.67
CA THR A 240 -17.92 6.21 -3.93
C THR A 240 -18.37 5.02 -3.09
N ARG A 241 -18.28 3.83 -3.67
CA ARG A 241 -18.58 2.55 -3.03
C ARG A 241 -17.57 1.50 -3.41
N MET A 242 -17.19 0.69 -2.43
CA MET A 242 -16.38 -0.50 -2.64
C MET A 242 -17.22 -1.77 -2.50
N THR A 243 -17.14 -2.63 -3.51
CA THR A 243 -17.73 -3.97 -3.53
C THR A 243 -16.64 -5.02 -3.72
N ILE A 244 -16.64 -6.06 -2.88
CA ILE A 244 -15.76 -7.24 -3.04
C ILE A 244 -16.64 -8.47 -3.20
N GLN A 245 -16.43 -9.22 -4.28
CA GLN A 245 -17.16 -10.46 -4.61
C GLN A 245 -16.19 -11.57 -5.02
N LYS A 246 -16.50 -12.81 -4.63
CA LYS A 246 -15.75 -13.97 -5.09
C LYS A 246 -16.24 -14.43 -6.45
N LEU A 247 -15.30 -14.64 -7.37
CA LEU A 247 -15.56 -15.33 -8.63
C LEU A 247 -15.48 -16.85 -8.41
N ASN A 248 -16.45 -17.57 -8.96
CA ASN A 248 -16.51 -19.04 -8.94
C ASN A 248 -15.87 -19.66 -10.19
N VAL A 249 -15.33 -18.82 -11.06
CA VAL A 249 -14.63 -19.17 -12.29
C VAL A 249 -13.34 -18.36 -12.37
N ASP A 250 -12.41 -18.84 -13.16
CA ASP A 250 -11.24 -18.04 -13.56
C ASP A 250 -11.71 -16.85 -14.42
N PRO A 251 -11.26 -15.61 -14.15
CA PRO A 251 -11.59 -14.43 -14.94
C PRO A 251 -11.38 -14.61 -16.43
N GLU A 252 -10.36 -15.36 -16.85
CA GLU A 252 -10.07 -15.62 -18.28
C GLU A 252 -11.19 -16.42 -18.98
N ASN A 253 -12.02 -17.13 -18.21
CA ASN A 253 -13.15 -17.90 -18.74
C ASN A 253 -14.44 -17.08 -18.80
N LEU A 254 -14.45 -15.83 -18.31
CA LEU A 254 -15.61 -14.94 -18.42
C LEU A 254 -15.71 -14.38 -19.83
N SER A 255 -16.91 -14.47 -20.41
CA SER A 255 -17.27 -13.83 -21.67
C SER A 255 -18.00 -12.51 -21.45
N GLU A 256 -17.96 -11.63 -22.44
CA GLU A 256 -18.73 -10.39 -22.43
C GLU A 256 -20.22 -10.67 -22.19
N GLY A 257 -20.79 -10.03 -21.17
CA GLY A 257 -22.19 -10.19 -20.79
C GLY A 257 -22.49 -11.35 -19.83
N ASP A 258 -21.50 -12.15 -19.43
CA ASP A 258 -21.68 -13.19 -18.41
C ASP A 258 -22.04 -12.58 -17.04
N LEU A 259 -21.39 -11.47 -16.71
CA LEU A 259 -21.66 -10.64 -15.54
C LEU A 259 -22.17 -9.27 -15.99
N THR A 260 -23.16 -8.74 -15.28
CA THR A 260 -23.60 -7.34 -15.44
C THR A 260 -23.65 -6.66 -14.09
N TRP A 261 -23.33 -5.38 -14.06
CA TRP A 261 -23.51 -4.57 -12.86
C TRP A 261 -24.99 -4.27 -12.60
N ASP A 262 -25.47 -4.58 -11.40
CA ASP A 262 -26.76 -4.11 -10.90
C ASP A 262 -26.55 -2.87 -10.01
N ALA A 263 -26.78 -1.68 -10.57
CA ALA A 263 -26.66 -0.42 -9.85
C ALA A 263 -27.67 -0.27 -8.68
N GLY A 264 -28.74 -1.07 -8.64
CA GLY A 264 -29.71 -1.04 -7.55
C GLY A 264 -29.22 -1.73 -6.28
N THR A 265 -28.31 -2.70 -6.43
CA THR A 265 -27.67 -3.42 -5.31
C THR A 265 -26.18 -3.14 -5.20
N SER A 266 -25.60 -2.46 -6.18
CA SER A 266 -24.17 -2.20 -6.33
C SER A 266 -23.33 -3.49 -6.30
N GLU A 267 -23.77 -4.48 -7.08
CA GLU A 267 -23.13 -5.79 -7.18
C GLU A 267 -23.12 -6.29 -8.63
N TRP A 268 -22.11 -7.07 -8.96
CA TRP A 268 -22.11 -7.88 -10.16
C TRP A 268 -23.07 -9.06 -10.00
N VAL A 269 -23.95 -9.24 -10.98
CA VAL A 269 -24.90 -10.35 -11.05
C VAL A 269 -24.65 -11.17 -12.30
N ASP A 270 -24.77 -12.49 -12.18
CA ASP A 270 -24.73 -13.39 -13.33
C ASP A 270 -26.13 -13.64 -13.89
N HIS A 271 -26.22 -13.85 -15.20
CA HIS A 271 -27.49 -14.16 -15.89
C HIS A 271 -27.54 -15.61 -16.39
N GLY A 272 -26.58 -16.43 -15.97
CA GLY A 272 -26.48 -17.82 -16.37
C GLY A 272 -27.60 -18.68 -15.80
N SER A 273 -28.09 -19.64 -16.57
CA SER A 273 -29.00 -20.69 -16.07
C SER A 273 -28.27 -21.85 -15.38
N GLY A 274 -26.97 -21.70 -15.12
CA GLY A 274 -26.04 -22.73 -14.68
C GLY A 274 -25.62 -22.58 -13.22
N GLU A 275 -24.40 -23.01 -12.90
CA GLU A 275 -23.76 -22.69 -11.62
C GLU A 275 -23.43 -21.20 -11.58
N SER A 276 -23.59 -20.58 -10.40
CA SER A 276 -23.36 -19.14 -10.20
C SER A 276 -21.92 -18.79 -10.55
N LEU A 277 -21.70 -17.84 -11.46
CA LEU A 277 -20.34 -17.41 -11.85
C LEU A 277 -19.68 -16.53 -10.79
N ILE A 278 -20.48 -15.88 -9.95
CA ILE A 278 -20.05 -14.97 -8.91
C ILE A 278 -20.90 -15.18 -7.65
N ASN A 279 -20.33 -14.95 -6.48
CA ASN A 279 -21.06 -14.95 -5.21
C ASN A 279 -21.63 -13.56 -4.89
N PRO A 280 -22.62 -13.47 -3.99
CA PRO A 280 -23.00 -12.20 -3.37
C PRO A 280 -21.79 -11.48 -2.75
N SER A 281 -21.90 -10.17 -2.57
CA SER A 281 -20.82 -9.40 -1.97
C SER A 281 -20.46 -9.87 -0.56
N ILE A 282 -19.16 -9.96 -0.29
CA ILE A 282 -18.63 -10.11 1.07
C ILE A 282 -18.40 -8.73 1.71
N LEU A 283 -18.20 -7.72 0.88
CA LEU A 283 -18.12 -6.31 1.24
C LEU A 283 -18.92 -5.50 0.22
N ASN A 284 -19.74 -4.58 0.70
CA ASN A 284 -20.48 -3.62 -0.12
C ASN A 284 -20.73 -2.37 0.75
N GLN A 285 -19.81 -1.42 0.72
CA GLN A 285 -19.80 -0.26 1.62
C GLN A 285 -19.72 1.05 0.83
N SER A 286 -20.63 1.98 1.12
CA SER A 286 -20.55 3.37 0.66
C SER A 286 -19.60 4.17 1.53
N LEU A 287 -18.90 5.14 0.93
CA LEU A 287 -18.14 6.12 1.68
C LEU A 287 -19.04 7.00 2.57
N ALA A 288 -20.25 7.32 2.10
CA ALA A 288 -21.23 8.08 2.88
C ALA A 288 -21.72 7.35 4.16
N GLU A 289 -21.50 6.04 4.24
CA GLU A 289 -21.83 5.18 5.39
C GLU A 289 -20.62 4.91 6.29
N ALA A 290 -19.45 5.49 5.97
CA ALA A 290 -18.22 5.24 6.69
C ALA A 290 -18.28 5.78 8.13
N GLU A 291 -17.72 5.01 9.07
CA GLU A 291 -17.38 5.49 10.41
C GLU A 291 -15.85 5.50 10.56
N ASP A 292 -15.36 6.12 11.64
CA ASP A 292 -13.94 6.10 11.96
C ASP A 292 -13.51 4.70 12.45
N GLY A 293 -12.38 4.22 11.93
CA GLY A 293 -11.68 3.04 12.43
C GLY A 293 -11.42 1.94 11.40
N PRO A 294 -10.67 0.89 11.79
CA PRO A 294 -10.28 -0.18 10.89
C PRO A 294 -11.49 -1.05 10.52
N GLY A 295 -11.79 -1.14 9.23
CA GLY A 295 -12.90 -1.96 8.70
C GLY A 295 -14.00 -1.19 7.98
N TYR A 296 -13.81 0.11 7.76
CA TYR A 296 -14.65 0.92 6.88
C TYR A 296 -13.87 1.28 5.62
N PHE A 297 -14.57 1.25 4.49
CA PHE A 297 -14.12 1.92 3.29
C PHE A 297 -14.14 3.43 3.54
N ASN A 298 -12.98 4.09 3.44
CA ASN A 298 -12.85 5.51 3.74
C ASN A 298 -11.94 6.20 2.72
N ALA A 299 -11.90 7.53 2.76
CA ALA A 299 -10.93 8.34 2.07
C ALA A 299 -10.13 9.17 3.07
N GLU A 300 -8.84 9.34 2.83
CA GLU A 300 -7.92 10.07 3.70
C GLU A 300 -6.81 10.75 2.91
N VAL A 301 -6.16 11.74 3.53
CA VAL A 301 -4.90 12.29 3.00
C VAL A 301 -3.78 11.32 3.37
N ASN A 302 -3.05 10.80 2.38
CA ASN A 302 -1.96 9.85 2.61
C ASN A 302 -0.63 10.54 2.95
N VAL A 303 0.43 9.74 3.15
CA VAL A 303 1.77 10.26 3.46
C VAL A 303 2.38 11.10 2.33
N LYS A 304 1.94 10.97 1.08
CA LYS A 304 2.35 11.84 -0.03
C LYS A 304 1.50 13.12 -0.12
N GLY A 305 0.54 13.30 0.78
CA GLY A 305 -0.32 14.49 0.84
C GLY A 305 -1.43 14.51 -0.22
N LYS A 306 -1.83 13.36 -0.77
CA LYS A 306 -2.93 13.24 -1.74
C LYS A 306 -4.15 12.55 -1.12
N ILE A 307 -5.36 12.88 -1.59
CA ILE A 307 -6.57 12.14 -1.21
C ILE A 307 -6.53 10.76 -1.86
N ILE A 308 -6.68 9.73 -1.04
CA ILE A 308 -6.78 8.34 -1.48
C ILE A 308 -8.04 7.71 -0.90
N TYR A 309 -8.63 6.77 -1.63
CA TYR A 309 -9.64 5.87 -1.09
C TYR A 309 -8.96 4.59 -0.65
N GLY A 310 -9.41 4.01 0.46
CA GLY A 310 -8.84 2.76 0.90
C GLY A 310 -9.72 1.93 1.82
N TYR A 311 -9.39 0.65 1.86
CA TYR A 311 -9.98 -0.33 2.75
C TYR A 311 -8.96 -1.43 3.08
N THR A 312 -8.88 -1.81 4.35
CA THR A 312 -8.06 -2.93 4.81
C THR A 312 -8.91 -4.19 4.90
N TRP A 313 -8.71 -5.08 3.92
CA TRP A 313 -9.39 -6.36 3.83
C TRP A 313 -8.66 -7.44 4.64
N ASP A 314 -9.21 -7.79 5.82
CA ASP A 314 -8.69 -8.86 6.67
C ASP A 314 -9.13 -10.24 6.17
N MET A 315 -8.30 -10.89 5.35
CA MET A 315 -8.58 -12.21 4.77
C MET A 315 -8.80 -13.27 5.85
N LYS A 316 -8.26 -13.11 7.06
CA LYS A 316 -8.48 -14.08 8.14
C LYS A 316 -9.93 -14.08 8.65
N LYS A 317 -10.66 -12.99 8.42
CA LYS A 317 -12.03 -12.79 8.94
C LYS A 317 -13.08 -12.81 7.85
N MET A 318 -12.78 -12.26 6.68
CA MET A 318 -13.74 -12.05 5.60
C MET A 318 -13.19 -12.66 4.31
N ASN A 319 -13.47 -13.94 4.07
CA ASN A 319 -13.11 -14.59 2.80
C ASN A 319 -14.05 -15.78 2.56
N GLU A 320 -14.09 -16.24 1.32
CA GLU A 320 -14.82 -17.43 0.87
C GLU A 320 -13.87 -18.51 0.31
N GLY A 321 -12.64 -18.56 0.84
CA GLY A 321 -11.58 -19.48 0.43
C GLY A 321 -10.68 -18.94 -0.67
N THR A 322 -9.84 -19.79 -1.23
CA THR A 322 -8.91 -19.46 -2.32
C THR A 322 -9.65 -19.24 -3.65
N GLY A 323 -8.98 -18.61 -4.61
CA GLY A 323 -9.50 -18.30 -5.94
C GLY A 323 -9.58 -16.80 -6.18
N PHE A 324 -10.23 -16.41 -7.28
CA PHE A 324 -10.30 -15.02 -7.70
C PHE A 324 -11.38 -14.24 -6.97
N TYR A 325 -11.06 -12.98 -6.68
CA TYR A 325 -11.99 -12.00 -6.14
C TYR A 325 -11.98 -10.77 -7.03
N ARG A 326 -13.17 -10.23 -7.30
CA ARG A 326 -13.36 -8.96 -7.97
C ARG A 326 -13.54 -7.87 -6.93
N ILE A 327 -12.65 -6.87 -6.96
CA ILE A 327 -12.76 -5.62 -6.20
C ILE A 327 -13.30 -4.58 -7.16
N THR A 328 -14.40 -3.91 -6.82
CA THR A 328 -15.04 -2.89 -7.66
C THR A 328 -15.16 -1.59 -6.90
N TYR A 329 -14.67 -0.51 -7.51
CA TYR A 329 -14.97 0.86 -7.11
C TYR A 329 -16.02 1.42 -8.06
N SER A 330 -17.14 1.86 -7.49
CA SER A 330 -18.29 2.35 -8.25
C SER A 330 -18.81 3.65 -7.62
N PHE A 331 -19.65 4.37 -8.36
CA PHE A 331 -20.38 5.51 -7.83
C PHE A 331 -21.86 5.18 -7.66
N ASP A 332 -22.40 5.49 -6.48
CA ASP A 332 -23.82 5.37 -6.18
C ASP A 332 -24.60 6.34 -7.08
N ALA A 333 -25.44 5.78 -7.97
CA ALA A 333 -26.17 6.52 -8.99
C ALA A 333 -27.41 7.22 -8.39
N ASP A 334 -27.19 8.35 -7.73
CA ASP A 334 -28.24 9.21 -7.18
C ASP A 334 -28.26 10.63 -7.79
N ASP A 335 -29.26 11.43 -7.41
CA ASP A 335 -29.49 12.78 -7.95
C ASP A 335 -28.34 13.77 -7.63
N GLY A 336 -27.41 13.43 -6.74
CA GLY A 336 -26.30 14.27 -6.30
C GLY A 336 -24.94 13.89 -6.92
N LEU A 337 -24.88 12.84 -7.73
CA LEU A 337 -23.64 12.40 -8.36
C LEU A 337 -23.12 13.44 -9.39
N ASN A 338 -21.85 13.83 -9.24
CA ASN A 338 -21.18 14.77 -10.15
C ASN A 338 -19.83 14.23 -10.67
N THR A 339 -19.51 12.97 -10.37
CA THR A 339 -18.24 12.31 -10.74
C THR A 339 -18.49 11.20 -11.76
N PHE A 340 -17.73 11.22 -12.86
CA PHE A 340 -17.94 10.33 -14.01
C PHE A 340 -16.63 9.74 -14.55
N ILE A 341 -16.57 8.41 -14.61
CA ILE A 341 -15.64 7.65 -15.42
C ILE A 341 -16.17 7.67 -16.86
N THR A 342 -15.29 8.01 -17.79
CA THR A 342 -15.60 8.21 -19.20
C THR A 342 -14.82 7.24 -20.07
N ASN A 343 -15.10 7.23 -21.37
CA ASN A 343 -14.35 6.41 -22.31
C ASN A 343 -12.91 6.90 -22.55
N SER A 344 -12.54 8.09 -22.06
CA SER A 344 -11.17 8.61 -22.08
C SER A 344 -10.41 8.36 -20.78
N THR A 345 -11.09 7.89 -19.72
CA THR A 345 -10.45 7.54 -18.46
C THR A 345 -9.42 6.42 -18.68
N THR A 346 -8.22 6.62 -18.15
CA THR A 346 -7.10 5.68 -18.29
C THR A 346 -6.63 5.19 -16.93
N ILE A 347 -6.15 3.95 -16.85
CA ILE A 347 -5.50 3.44 -15.64
C ILE A 347 -4.01 3.75 -15.72
N ILE A 348 -3.48 4.37 -14.68
CA ILE A 348 -2.05 4.54 -14.46
C ILE A 348 -1.59 3.25 -13.82
N VAL A 349 -0.66 2.57 -14.49
CA VAL A 349 0.02 1.39 -13.97
C VAL A 349 1.38 1.85 -13.46
N ALA A 350 1.84 1.29 -12.35
CA ALA A 350 3.21 1.53 -11.91
C ALA A 350 4.20 1.15 -13.04
N GLU A 351 5.12 2.05 -13.40
CA GLU A 351 6.20 1.68 -14.31
C GLU A 351 7.12 0.71 -13.56
N GLU A 352 7.08 -0.59 -13.92
CA GLU A 352 8.15 -1.51 -13.57
C GLU A 352 9.40 -1.05 -14.34
N GLU A 353 10.33 -0.35 -13.69
CA GLU A 353 11.59 -0.02 -14.35
C GLU A 353 12.36 -1.32 -14.62
N GLU A 354 12.51 -1.66 -15.91
CA GLU A 354 13.47 -2.65 -16.37
C GLU A 354 14.85 -2.28 -15.83
N ASP A 355 15.42 -3.12 -14.97
CA ASP A 355 16.77 -3.00 -14.44
C ASP A 355 17.78 -3.05 -15.63
N GLU A 356 18.05 -1.89 -16.26
CA GLU A 356 19.13 -1.71 -17.23
C GLU A 356 20.49 -1.74 -16.49
N GLY A 357 20.76 -2.85 -15.81
CA GLY A 357 21.72 -2.86 -14.71
C GLY A 357 22.49 -4.14 -14.45
N HIS A 358 22.16 -5.30 -15.00
CA HIS A 358 22.99 -6.51 -14.84
C HIS A 358 22.82 -7.52 -15.99
N GLU A 359 23.69 -7.45 -17.00
CA GLU A 359 24.01 -8.62 -17.84
C GLU A 359 24.81 -9.65 -17.01
N ASP A 360 24.18 -10.25 -15.99
CA ASP A 360 24.69 -11.48 -15.39
C ASP A 360 23.85 -12.65 -15.90
N GLU A 361 24.52 -13.45 -16.73
CA GLU A 361 24.04 -14.67 -17.37
C GLU A 361 23.57 -15.70 -16.31
N VAL A 362 22.35 -15.53 -15.80
CA VAL A 362 21.69 -16.49 -14.92
C VAL A 362 20.36 -16.89 -15.52
N ASN A 363 20.33 -18.13 -15.97
CA ASN A 363 19.17 -18.85 -16.45
C ASN A 363 18.14 -18.98 -15.29
N ALA A 364 17.37 -17.93 -15.07
CA ALA A 364 16.21 -17.88 -14.18
C ALA A 364 14.98 -17.62 -15.06
N THR A 365 13.96 -18.45 -14.86
CA THR A 365 12.72 -18.47 -15.61
C THR A 365 12.05 -17.10 -15.65
N GLU A 366 11.96 -16.51 -16.84
CA GLU A 366 11.18 -15.29 -17.15
C GLU A 366 9.67 -15.42 -16.83
N ASP A 367 9.19 -16.60 -16.45
CA ASP A 367 7.79 -16.89 -16.08
C ASP A 367 7.41 -16.58 -14.61
N ALA A 368 8.30 -16.01 -13.79
CA ALA A 368 8.05 -15.88 -12.34
C ALA A 368 7.47 -14.53 -11.87
N GLU A 369 7.58 -13.48 -12.69
CA GLU A 369 7.08 -12.13 -12.37
C GLU A 369 5.94 -11.68 -13.31
N ALA A 370 5.85 -12.23 -14.53
CA ALA A 370 4.73 -11.98 -15.43
C ALA A 370 3.47 -12.74 -14.97
N GLY A 371 2.61 -12.07 -14.20
CA GLY A 371 1.28 -12.59 -13.82
C GLY A 371 0.98 -12.59 -12.33
N ARG A 372 1.66 -11.75 -11.53
CA ARG A 372 1.29 -11.49 -10.13
C ARG A 372 0.34 -10.30 -10.06
N GLY A 373 -0.54 -10.30 -9.07
CA GLY A 373 -1.48 -9.19 -8.83
C GLY A 373 -2.66 -9.15 -9.80
N GLY A 374 -3.35 -8.02 -9.87
CA GLY A 374 -4.51 -7.81 -10.75
C GLY A 374 -4.31 -6.69 -11.76
N GLU A 375 -5.03 -6.77 -12.88
CA GLU A 375 -5.11 -5.69 -13.87
C GLU A 375 -6.39 -4.88 -13.63
N GLY A 376 -6.24 -3.56 -13.50
CA GLY A 376 -7.39 -2.67 -13.38
C GLY A 376 -8.17 -2.56 -14.69
N MET A 377 -9.49 -2.52 -14.60
CA MET A 377 -10.42 -2.45 -15.73
C MET A 377 -11.34 -1.23 -15.58
N VAL A 378 -11.64 -0.55 -16.68
CA VAL A 378 -12.60 0.57 -16.73
C VAL A 378 -13.90 0.11 -17.37
N ASP A 379 -15.02 0.30 -16.66
CA ASP A 379 -16.38 0.18 -17.19
C ASP A 379 -17.09 1.53 -17.07
N PHE A 380 -16.85 2.38 -18.06
CA PHE A 380 -17.44 3.70 -18.14
C PHE A 380 -18.96 3.68 -18.39
N VAL A 381 -19.53 2.55 -18.85
CA VAL A 381 -20.98 2.43 -19.06
C VAL A 381 -21.69 2.37 -17.71
N ASN A 382 -21.10 1.65 -16.76
CA ASN A 382 -21.63 1.51 -15.41
C ASN A 382 -21.01 2.47 -14.39
N ASN A 383 -20.17 3.42 -14.86
CA ASN A 383 -19.45 4.39 -14.03
C ASN A 383 -18.66 3.69 -12.90
N LEU A 384 -17.85 2.70 -13.26
CA LEU A 384 -17.06 1.93 -12.30
C LEU A 384 -15.70 1.51 -12.87
N THR A 385 -14.82 1.13 -11.97
CA THR A 385 -13.58 0.43 -12.27
C THR A 385 -13.49 -0.81 -11.37
N TYR A 386 -12.88 -1.88 -11.86
CA TYR A 386 -12.71 -3.09 -11.07
C TYR A 386 -11.36 -3.75 -11.35
N MET A 387 -10.93 -4.60 -10.43
CA MET A 387 -9.73 -5.41 -10.55
C MET A 387 -10.03 -6.82 -10.03
N ASP A 388 -9.58 -7.83 -10.77
CA ASP A 388 -9.63 -9.22 -10.34
C ASP A 388 -8.28 -9.62 -9.76
N ILE A 389 -8.24 -10.14 -8.53
CA ILE A 389 -7.01 -10.61 -7.88
C ILE A 389 -7.14 -12.08 -7.45
N GLU A 390 -6.05 -12.83 -7.56
CA GLU A 390 -6.01 -14.21 -7.05
C GLU A 390 -5.66 -14.24 -5.55
N ILE A 391 -6.46 -14.96 -4.78
CA ILE A 391 -6.13 -15.33 -3.40
C ILE A 391 -5.68 -16.78 -3.35
N VAL A 392 -4.39 -16.99 -3.07
CA VAL A 392 -3.79 -18.31 -3.03
C VAL A 392 -3.92 -18.98 -1.65
N GLY A 393 -3.81 -20.31 -1.65
CA GLY A 393 -3.74 -21.09 -0.42
C GLY A 393 -2.45 -20.83 0.35
N LYS A 394 -2.35 -21.36 1.57
CA LYS A 394 -1.10 -21.27 2.35
C LYS A 394 0.04 -21.89 1.55
N THR A 395 0.97 -21.08 1.08
CA THR A 395 2.32 -21.56 0.79
C THR A 395 2.95 -21.94 2.12
N THR A 396 3.05 -23.24 2.40
CA THR A 396 4.05 -23.71 3.37
C THR A 396 5.38 -23.26 2.80
N GLY A 397 6.01 -22.27 3.44
CA GLY A 397 7.27 -21.70 3.01
C GLY A 397 8.19 -22.77 2.46
N GLY A 398 8.59 -22.60 1.20
CA GLY A 398 9.62 -23.38 0.55
C GLY A 398 10.94 -23.08 1.23
N GLY A 399 11.11 -23.60 2.45
CA GLY A 399 12.42 -23.75 3.05
C GLY A 399 13.21 -24.63 2.11
N GLY A 400 14.22 -24.03 1.48
CA GLY A 400 15.20 -24.73 0.66
C GLY A 400 15.65 -26.00 1.37
N GLY A 401 15.11 -27.12 0.92
CA GLY A 401 15.49 -28.44 1.35
C GLY A 401 16.88 -28.70 0.78
N ASN A 402 17.89 -28.21 1.49
CA ASN A 402 19.27 -28.53 1.21
C ASN A 402 19.39 -30.06 1.19
N SER A 403 19.72 -30.58 0.02
CA SER A 403 20.07 -31.97 -0.23
C SER A 403 21.31 -32.31 0.59
N GLY A 404 21.11 -32.69 1.85
CA GLY A 404 22.13 -33.23 2.75
C GLY A 404 22.07 -34.75 2.74
N GLY A 405 22.98 -35.37 1.98
CA GLY A 405 23.05 -36.80 1.74
C GLY A 405 23.09 -37.67 3.01
N GLY A 406 22.26 -38.72 2.99
CA GLY A 406 22.24 -39.81 3.97
C GLY A 406 22.23 -41.17 3.27
N ASN A 407 23.40 -41.55 2.77
CA ASN A 407 23.90 -42.90 2.47
C ASN A 407 22.89 -44.09 2.51
N GLY A 408 22.21 -44.34 1.40
CA GLY A 408 21.53 -45.61 1.11
C GLY A 408 22.47 -46.56 0.35
N GLY A 409 23.13 -47.47 1.08
CA GLY A 409 23.94 -48.54 0.52
C GLY A 409 23.12 -49.45 -0.40
N GLY A 410 23.67 -49.70 -1.60
CA GLY A 410 23.00 -50.37 -2.70
C GLY A 410 22.73 -51.87 -2.49
N GLY A 411 21.88 -52.40 -3.37
CA GLY A 411 21.48 -53.80 -3.27
C GLY A 411 20.54 -54.33 -4.35
N ASN A 412 20.83 -54.00 -5.61
CA ASN A 412 20.61 -54.84 -6.80
C ASN A 412 19.19 -55.37 -7.15
N ASN A 413 18.74 -54.86 -8.30
CA ASN A 413 17.87 -55.44 -9.32
C ASN A 413 17.52 -56.93 -9.22
N GLY A 414 16.21 -57.19 -9.30
CA GLY A 414 15.60 -57.40 -10.61
C GLY A 414 15.55 -58.84 -11.13
N GLY A 415 14.32 -59.35 -11.20
CA GLY A 415 13.85 -60.19 -12.29
C GLY A 415 13.60 -61.66 -11.95
N GLY A 416 12.36 -62.11 -12.15
CA GLY A 416 12.10 -63.53 -12.37
C GLY A 416 10.81 -64.08 -11.79
N ASN A 417 9.72 -63.87 -12.53
CA ASN A 417 8.67 -64.82 -12.86
C ASN A 417 8.68 -66.24 -12.23
N SER A 418 7.46 -66.68 -11.91
CA SER A 418 6.92 -68.06 -11.88
C SER A 418 7.19 -68.99 -10.69
N GLY A 419 6.06 -69.43 -10.09
CA GLY A 419 5.74 -70.87 -10.03
C GLY A 419 6.08 -71.64 -8.75
N GLY A 420 5.08 -71.75 -7.87
CA GLY A 420 4.57 -73.01 -7.28
C GLY A 420 5.54 -74.04 -6.68
N GLY A 421 5.22 -74.48 -5.46
CA GLY A 421 5.49 -75.87 -5.05
C GLY A 421 5.98 -76.07 -3.63
N HIS A 422 5.17 -76.83 -2.88
CA HIS A 422 5.44 -77.58 -1.66
C HIS A 422 6.89 -77.97 -1.31
N GLY A 423 7.13 -78.12 0.00
CA GLY A 423 7.80 -79.32 0.51
C GLY A 423 8.77 -79.14 1.68
N SER A 424 8.32 -79.56 2.86
CA SER A 424 9.03 -80.17 4.00
C SER A 424 10.56 -80.35 3.98
N GLY A 425 11.15 -80.21 5.17
CA GLY A 425 12.03 -81.25 5.70
C GLY A 425 13.35 -80.78 6.30
N HIS A 426 13.43 -80.92 7.62
CA HIS A 426 14.61 -81.07 8.49
C HIS A 426 15.63 -79.95 8.62
#